data_AF-A0A397UKC3-F1
#
_entry.id   AF-A0A397UKC3-F1
#
_cell.length_a   1.000
_cell.length_b   1.000
_cell.length_c   1.000
_cell.angle_alpha   90.00
_cell.angle_beta   90.00
_cell.angle_gamma   90.00
#
_symmetry.space_group_name_H-M   'P 1'
#
loop_
_entity.id
_entity.type
_entity.pdbx_description
1 polymer ?
#
loop_
_entity_poly.entity_id
_entity_poly.type
_entity_poly.pdbx_seq_one_letter_code
_entity_poly.pdbx_strand_id
1 'polypeptide(L)'
;LFYFEVNILDKGDNGEIGIGFCAKTVNLNRMPGWENNSWGYHGDDGNFYCCSGTGKSYGPLFTTCDTIGCCLNFRYKVAFYTKNGVHLGIAFQDLEGELYPCVGMRSRGGSMKVNFGHEKFKYTGKFIIICFSYNFNINMLSFILYKQRLMMMILVISY
;
A
#
# COMPACT_ATOMS: atom_id res chain seq x y z
N LEU A 1 -0.34 4.50 -14.85
CA LEU A 1 0.16 4.96 -13.55
C LEU A 1 -0.97 4.76 -12.56
N PHE A 2 -0.72 4.15 -11.43
CA PHE A 2 -1.69 4.01 -10.35
C PHE A 2 -1.05 4.44 -9.04
N TYR A 3 -1.76 5.21 -8.22
CA TYR A 3 -1.26 5.75 -6.97
C TYR A 3 -2.37 5.77 -5.92
N PHE A 4 -2.02 5.41 -4.69
CA PHE A 4 -2.91 5.49 -3.54
C PHE A 4 -2.12 5.89 -2.30
N GLU A 5 -2.80 6.49 -1.33
CA GLU A 5 -2.23 6.86 -0.04
C GLU A 5 -2.92 6.11 1.09
N VAL A 6 -2.17 5.77 2.13
CA VAL A 6 -2.64 5.15 3.35
C VAL A 6 -2.30 6.08 4.50
N ASN A 7 -3.33 6.59 5.18
CA ASN A 7 -3.19 7.38 6.38
C ASN A 7 -3.22 6.44 7.59
N ILE A 8 -2.13 6.43 8.37
CA ILE A 8 -2.05 5.64 9.60
C ILE A 8 -2.74 6.43 10.71
N LEU A 9 -3.94 5.98 11.10
CA LEU A 9 -4.73 6.65 12.12
C LEU A 9 -4.26 6.26 13.52
N ASP A 10 -3.92 4.98 13.69
CA ASP A 10 -3.27 4.44 14.88
C ASP A 10 -2.37 3.27 14.46
N LYS A 11 -1.10 3.28 14.84
CA LYS A 11 -0.17 2.19 14.56
C LYS A 11 -0.40 0.95 15.43
N GLY A 12 -1.17 1.08 16.51
CA GLY A 12 -1.34 0.04 17.52
C GLY A 12 -0.05 -0.29 18.27
N ASP A 13 -0.05 -1.44 18.94
CA ASP A 13 1.01 -1.84 19.87
C ASP A 13 2.41 -1.88 19.21
N ASN A 14 2.57 -2.66 18.14
CA ASN A 14 3.88 -2.93 17.51
C ASN A 14 4.13 -2.19 16.19
N GLY A 15 3.10 -1.64 15.54
CA GLY A 15 3.25 -0.93 14.26
C GLY A 15 3.53 -1.84 13.06
N GLU A 16 3.30 -3.15 13.17
CA GLU A 16 3.41 -4.10 12.05
C GLU A 16 2.32 -3.83 11.01
N ILE A 17 2.64 -2.92 10.08
CA ILE A 17 1.80 -2.46 8.99
C ILE A 17 2.60 -2.57 7.70
N GLY A 18 2.03 -3.27 6.71
CA GLY A 18 2.62 -3.44 5.39
C GLY A 18 1.73 -2.78 4.34
N ILE A 19 2.34 -2.01 3.44
CA ILE A 19 1.65 -1.34 2.34
C ILE A 19 2.36 -1.71 1.05
N GLY A 20 1.61 -2.13 0.04
CA GLY A 20 2.15 -2.41 -1.28
C GLY A 20 1.12 -2.95 -2.24
N PHE A 21 1.48 -4.02 -2.94
CA PHE A 21 0.72 -4.53 -4.07
C PHE A 21 0.93 -6.04 -4.24
N CYS A 22 -0.04 -6.73 -4.83
CA CYS A 22 0.05 -8.17 -5.05
C CYS A 22 -0.77 -8.63 -6.25
N ALA A 23 -0.49 -9.84 -6.74
CA ALA A 23 -1.35 -10.54 -7.68
C ALA A 23 -2.62 -11.08 -7.00
N LYS A 24 -3.64 -11.41 -7.80
CA LYS A 24 -4.95 -11.92 -7.32
C LYS A 24 -4.86 -13.22 -6.51
N THR A 25 -3.85 -14.06 -6.77
CA THR A 25 -3.72 -15.41 -6.21
C THR A 25 -2.95 -15.49 -4.89
N VAL A 26 -2.49 -14.34 -4.37
CA VAL A 26 -1.65 -14.30 -3.16
C VAL A 26 -2.45 -14.74 -1.92
N ASN A 27 -1.79 -15.50 -1.03
CA ASN A 27 -2.37 -15.86 0.26
C ASN A 27 -2.55 -14.61 1.14
N LEU A 28 -3.80 -14.32 1.46
CA LEU A 28 -4.20 -13.14 2.23
C LEU A 28 -3.91 -13.21 3.72
N ASN A 29 -3.44 -14.35 4.23
CA ASN A 29 -3.09 -14.54 5.64
C ASN A 29 -1.64 -14.12 5.98
N ARG A 30 -1.02 -13.33 5.12
CA ARG A 30 0.40 -12.96 5.20
C ARG A 30 0.55 -11.47 4.92
N MET A 31 1.61 -10.86 5.44
CA MET A 31 1.85 -9.43 5.20
C MET A 31 2.26 -9.19 3.73
N PRO A 32 1.93 -8.01 3.16
CA PRO A 32 2.37 -7.64 1.82
C PRO A 32 3.89 -7.84 1.65
N GLY A 33 4.32 -8.46 0.56
CA GLY A 33 5.73 -8.77 0.32
C GLY A 33 6.22 -10.14 0.75
N TRP A 34 5.51 -10.84 1.65
CA TRP A 34 6.01 -12.10 2.23
C TRP A 34 5.76 -13.35 1.39
N GLU A 35 4.87 -13.27 0.40
CA GLU A 35 4.47 -14.38 -0.46
C GLU A 35 4.87 -14.10 -1.91
N ASN A 36 5.01 -15.15 -2.72
CA ASN A 36 5.24 -15.01 -4.15
C ASN A 36 4.18 -14.10 -4.79
N ASN A 37 4.60 -13.24 -5.72
CA ASN A 37 3.76 -12.23 -6.37
C ASN A 37 3.14 -11.21 -5.40
N SER A 38 3.83 -10.91 -4.31
CA SER A 38 3.47 -9.89 -3.33
C SER A 38 4.67 -9.01 -3.02
N TRP A 39 4.42 -7.71 -2.84
CA TRP A 39 5.42 -6.70 -2.55
C TRP A 39 4.90 -5.74 -1.48
N GLY A 40 5.76 -5.31 -0.56
CA GLY A 40 5.32 -4.47 0.55
C GLY A 40 6.44 -3.72 1.26
N TYR A 41 6.16 -2.47 1.62
CA TYR A 41 6.97 -1.64 2.52
C TYR A 41 6.37 -1.65 3.92
N HIS A 42 7.19 -1.96 4.92
CA HIS A 42 6.76 -2.22 6.30
C HIS A 42 7.14 -1.08 7.24
N GLY A 43 6.25 -0.77 8.18
CA GLY A 43 6.35 0.41 9.05
C GLY A 43 7.21 0.22 10.28
N ASP A 44 7.30 -1.02 10.78
CA ASP A 44 8.02 -1.41 11.99
C ASP A 44 9.54 -1.49 11.79
N ASP A 45 10.00 -1.79 10.58
CA ASP A 45 11.43 -1.92 10.27
C ASP A 45 11.93 -1.06 9.09
N GLY A 46 11.02 -0.44 8.34
CA GLY A 46 11.35 0.38 7.19
C GLY A 46 11.82 -0.42 5.96
N ASN A 47 11.67 -1.74 5.99
CA ASN A 47 12.14 -2.62 4.93
C ASN A 47 11.11 -2.76 3.81
N PHE A 48 11.64 -3.04 2.61
CA PHE A 48 10.86 -3.52 1.48
C PHE A 48 11.00 -5.04 1.34
N TYR A 49 9.86 -5.70 1.23
CA TYR A 49 9.71 -7.14 1.07
C TYR A 49 9.20 -7.44 -0.34
N CYS A 50 9.84 -8.38 -1.00
CA CYS A 50 9.61 -8.72 -2.41
C CYS A 50 9.61 -10.24 -2.56
N CYS A 51 8.42 -10.83 -2.65
CA CYS A 51 8.23 -12.27 -2.80
C CYS A 51 8.98 -13.12 -1.76
N SER A 52 9.19 -12.60 -0.55
CA SER A 52 10.05 -13.20 0.46
C SER A 52 9.74 -12.66 1.85
N GLY A 53 9.81 -13.53 2.87
CA GLY A 53 9.75 -13.13 4.27
C GLY A 53 11.01 -12.44 4.79
N THR A 54 12.04 -12.24 3.96
CA THR A 54 13.25 -11.48 4.28
C THR A 54 13.22 -10.13 3.57
N GLY A 55 13.17 -9.05 4.35
CA GLY A 55 13.14 -7.68 3.85
C GLY A 55 14.53 -7.12 3.55
N LYS A 56 14.57 -6.04 2.78
CA LYS A 56 15.78 -5.23 2.54
C LYS A 56 15.52 -3.80 3.00
N SER A 57 16.54 -3.16 3.55
CA SER A 57 16.45 -1.74 3.94
C SER A 57 16.05 -0.89 2.74
N TYR A 58 15.04 -0.04 2.93
CA TYR A 58 14.47 0.78 1.86
C TYR A 58 14.19 2.20 2.32
N GLY A 59 13.36 2.36 3.35
CA GLY A 59 12.86 3.66 3.80
C GLY A 59 12.92 3.84 5.31
N PRO A 60 12.52 5.01 5.80
CA PRO A 60 12.36 5.23 7.24
C PRO A 60 11.24 4.36 7.82
N LEU A 61 11.14 4.29 9.15
CA LEU A 61 9.93 3.76 9.79
C LEU A 61 8.71 4.65 9.49
N PHE A 62 7.51 4.12 9.66
CA PHE A 62 6.29 4.94 9.65
C PHE A 62 5.30 4.54 10.74
N THR A 63 4.52 5.50 11.21
CA THR A 63 3.72 5.35 12.43
C THR A 63 2.43 6.19 12.38
N THR A 64 1.69 6.25 13.49
CA THR A 64 0.51 7.09 13.65
C THR A 64 0.74 8.50 13.11
N CYS A 65 -0.26 9.03 12.39
CA CYS A 65 -0.26 10.32 11.70
C CYS A 65 0.60 10.41 10.42
N ASP A 66 1.38 9.37 10.07
CA ASP A 66 2.04 9.33 8.77
C ASP A 66 1.05 8.98 7.65
N THR A 67 1.34 9.52 6.46
CA THR A 67 0.70 9.14 5.20
C THR A 67 1.73 8.46 4.32
N ILE A 68 1.46 7.21 3.95
CA ILE A 68 2.32 6.44 3.06
C ILE A 68 1.63 6.29 1.71
N GLY A 69 2.27 6.80 0.67
CA GLY A 69 1.84 6.62 -0.70
C GLY A 69 2.55 5.44 -1.36
N CYS A 70 1.86 4.73 -2.23
CA CYS A 70 2.42 3.67 -3.05
C CYS A 70 2.09 3.96 -4.52
N CYS A 71 3.12 4.02 -5.35
CA CYS A 71 3.01 4.28 -6.78
C CYS A 71 3.38 3.05 -7.59
N LEU A 72 2.51 2.69 -8.53
CA LEU A 72 2.72 1.68 -9.56
C LEU A 72 2.84 2.36 -10.92
N ASN A 73 4.07 2.43 -11.43
CA ASN A 73 4.36 3.05 -12.71
C ASN A 73 4.67 2.00 -13.77
N PHE A 74 3.63 1.43 -14.37
CA PHE A 74 3.75 0.45 -15.45
C PHE A 74 4.45 0.98 -16.72
N ARG A 75 4.47 2.30 -16.95
CA ARG A 75 5.17 2.88 -18.11
C ARG A 75 6.68 2.74 -17.97
N TYR A 76 7.21 3.03 -16.80
CA TYR A 76 8.65 2.89 -16.50
C TYR A 76 8.98 1.57 -15.80
N LYS A 77 7.98 0.71 -15.60
CA LYS A 77 8.07 -0.57 -14.88
C LYS A 77 8.70 -0.45 -13.49
N VAL A 78 8.34 0.60 -12.74
CA VAL A 78 8.84 0.82 -11.38
C VAL A 78 7.72 0.97 -10.37
N ALA A 79 8.01 0.60 -9.13
CA ALA A 79 7.22 0.99 -7.97
C ALA A 79 8.09 1.78 -6.97
N PHE A 80 7.47 2.78 -6.35
CA PHE A 80 8.09 3.59 -5.31
C PHE A 80 7.07 3.97 -4.26
N TYR A 81 7.56 4.39 -3.10
CA TYR A 81 6.75 4.89 -2.01
C TYR A 81 7.02 6.36 -1.73
N THR A 82 6.07 6.98 -1.05
CA THR A 82 6.21 8.34 -0.52
C THR A 82 5.85 8.34 0.95
N LYS A 83 6.55 9.12 1.78
CA LYS A 83 6.16 9.40 3.16
C LYS A 83 5.82 10.86 3.30
N ASN A 84 4.60 11.17 3.72
CA ASN A 84 4.10 12.53 3.92
C ASN A 84 4.36 13.46 2.72
N GLY A 85 4.15 12.92 1.51
CA GLY A 85 4.39 13.65 0.26
C GLY A 85 5.86 13.74 -0.19
N VAL A 86 6.79 13.10 0.52
CA VAL A 86 8.21 13.02 0.11
C VAL A 86 8.49 11.67 -0.55
N HIS A 87 9.08 11.69 -1.75
CA HIS A 87 9.46 10.50 -2.51
C HIS A 87 10.64 9.75 -1.86
N LEU A 88 10.52 8.44 -1.66
CA LEU A 88 11.51 7.62 -0.93
C LEU A 88 12.50 6.87 -1.83
N GLY A 89 12.40 7.03 -3.15
CA GLY A 89 13.22 6.29 -4.12
C GLY A 89 12.51 5.05 -4.65
N ILE A 90 13.06 4.45 -5.70
CA ILE A 90 12.49 3.26 -6.34
C ILE A 90 12.66 2.06 -5.39
N ALA A 91 11.55 1.41 -5.05
CA ALA A 91 11.53 0.20 -4.23
C ALA A 91 11.63 -1.07 -5.08
N PHE A 92 11.05 -1.03 -6.29
CA PHE A 92 10.97 -2.19 -7.18
C PHE A 92 11.09 -1.78 -8.65
N GLN A 93 11.73 -2.63 -9.44
CA GLN A 93 11.84 -2.53 -10.91
C GLN A 93 11.20 -3.77 -11.53
N ASP A 94 10.99 -3.74 -12.84
CA ASP A 94 10.36 -4.82 -13.61
C ASP A 94 8.90 -5.08 -13.20
N LEU A 95 8.17 -3.99 -12.92
CA LEU A 95 6.74 -4.05 -12.65
C LEU A 95 5.96 -4.55 -13.88
N GLU A 96 5.24 -5.66 -13.71
CA GLU A 96 4.45 -6.29 -14.75
C GLU A 96 3.22 -7.02 -14.20
N GLY A 97 2.32 -7.40 -15.11
CA GLY A 97 1.10 -8.16 -14.80
C GLY A 97 -0.04 -7.32 -14.22
N GLU A 98 -1.12 -8.02 -13.89
CA GLU A 98 -2.29 -7.45 -13.24
C GLU A 98 -2.07 -7.45 -11.72
N LEU A 99 -1.90 -6.25 -11.16
CA LEU A 99 -1.54 -6.05 -9.77
C LEU A 99 -2.60 -5.20 -9.05
N TYR A 100 -2.80 -5.53 -7.78
CA TYR A 100 -3.82 -4.93 -6.94
C TYR A 100 -3.18 -4.24 -5.74
N PRO A 101 -3.72 -3.11 -5.26
CA PRO A 101 -3.30 -2.53 -3.99
C PRO A 101 -3.48 -3.52 -2.86
N CYS A 102 -2.49 -3.59 -1.96
CA CYS A 102 -2.46 -4.55 -0.89
C CYS A 102 -1.98 -3.89 0.40
N VAL A 103 -2.80 -3.93 1.44
CA VAL A 103 -2.46 -3.42 2.78
C VAL A 103 -2.71 -4.51 3.81
N GLY A 104 -1.80 -4.63 4.78
CA GLY A 104 -1.88 -5.61 5.85
C GLY A 104 -1.50 -5.00 7.18
N MET A 105 -2.10 -5.51 8.26
CA MET A 105 -1.85 -5.05 9.62
C MET A 105 -1.88 -6.24 10.59
N ARG A 106 -0.85 -6.35 11.42
CA ARG A 106 -0.73 -7.34 12.49
C ARG A 106 -0.68 -6.71 13.89
N SER A 107 -0.71 -5.39 13.94
CA SER A 107 -0.75 -4.63 15.19
C SER A 107 -2.13 -4.60 15.82
N ARG A 108 -2.23 -4.98 17.10
CA ARG A 108 -3.48 -4.86 17.86
C ARG A 108 -3.76 -3.37 18.13
N GLY A 109 -5.02 -2.98 18.00
CA GLY A 109 -5.46 -1.59 18.20
C GLY A 109 -5.14 -0.66 17.02
N GLY A 110 -4.42 -1.15 16.00
CA GLY A 110 -4.12 -0.35 14.82
C GLY A 110 -5.35 -0.03 13.98
N SER A 111 -5.30 1.09 13.28
CA SER A 111 -6.31 1.53 12.33
C SER A 111 -5.67 2.42 11.25
N MET A 112 -6.21 2.33 10.04
CA MET A 112 -5.75 3.12 8.90
C MET A 112 -6.91 3.45 7.96
N LYS A 113 -6.70 4.45 7.11
CA LYS A 113 -7.63 4.84 6.04
C LYS A 113 -6.89 4.85 4.72
N VAL A 114 -7.48 4.25 3.69
CA VAL A 114 -6.93 4.24 2.33
C VAL A 114 -7.63 5.28 1.47
N ASN A 115 -6.85 6.11 0.78
CA ASN A 115 -7.29 7.08 -0.21
C ASN A 115 -6.91 6.58 -1.61
N PHE A 116 -7.90 6.19 -2.41
CA PHE A 116 -7.75 5.82 -3.82
C PHE A 116 -8.00 6.98 -4.80
N GLY A 117 -8.01 8.22 -4.30
CA GLY A 117 -8.25 9.44 -5.09
C GLY A 117 -9.55 10.18 -4.76
N HIS A 118 -10.26 9.79 -3.70
CA HIS A 118 -11.44 10.52 -3.21
C HIS A 118 -11.07 11.80 -2.45
N GLU A 119 -9.85 11.86 -1.93
CA GLU A 119 -9.28 13.02 -1.25
C GLU A 119 -8.00 13.47 -1.97
N LYS A 120 -7.63 14.74 -1.80
CA LYS A 120 -6.36 15.24 -2.34
C LYS A 120 -5.19 14.47 -1.73
N PHE A 121 -4.29 14.00 -2.58
CA PHE A 121 -3.05 13.37 -2.14
C PHE A 121 -2.09 14.39 -1.53
N LYS A 122 -1.30 13.95 -0.53
CA LYS A 122 -0.18 14.74 0.00
C LYS A 122 0.98 14.82 -0.99
N TYR A 123 1.24 13.75 -1.74
CA TYR A 123 2.23 13.79 -2.80
C TYR A 123 1.74 14.61 -4.00
N THR A 124 2.49 15.64 -4.36
CA THR A 124 2.18 16.58 -5.45
C THR A 124 3.19 16.51 -6.60
N GLY A 125 4.09 15.52 -6.60
CA GLY A 125 5.12 15.38 -7.62
C GLY A 125 4.54 15.33 -9.04
N LYS A 126 5.30 15.87 -10.01
CA LYS A 126 4.93 15.99 -11.44
C LYS A 126 4.81 14.62 -12.13
N PHE A 127 3.80 13.85 -11.78
CA PHE A 127 3.27 12.82 -12.64
C PHE A 127 1.79 13.13 -12.81
N ILE A 128 1.33 13.14 -14.06
CA ILE A 128 -0.09 13.28 -14.38
C ILE A 128 -0.79 12.13 -13.66
N ILE A 129 -1.38 12.44 -12.51
CA ILE A 129 -2.33 11.57 -11.84
C ILE A 129 -3.51 11.54 -12.80
N ILE A 130 -3.53 10.52 -13.68
CA ILE A 130 -4.76 10.14 -14.34
C ILE A 130 -5.58 9.50 -13.22
N CYS A 131 -6.21 10.35 -12.40
CA CYS A 131 -7.39 9.97 -11.67
C CYS A 131 -8.35 9.54 -12.76
N PHE A 132 -8.48 8.25 -12.98
CA PHE A 132 -9.67 7.78 -13.61
C PHE A 132 -10.81 8.11 -12.64
N SER A 133 -11.51 9.22 -12.91
CA SER A 133 -12.90 9.39 -12.50
C SER A 133 -13.73 8.38 -13.29
N TYR A 134 -13.53 7.09 -13.01
CA TYR A 134 -14.58 6.13 -13.32
C TYR A 134 -15.67 6.35 -12.27
N ASN A 135 -16.90 6.54 -12.74
CA ASN A 135 -18.09 6.35 -11.94
C ASN A 135 -18.16 4.87 -11.54
N PHE A 136 -17.30 4.47 -10.61
CA PHE A 136 -17.56 3.27 -9.84
C PHE A 136 -18.81 3.58 -9.02
N ASN A 137 -19.78 2.67 -9.07
CA ASN A 137 -20.90 2.70 -8.16
C ASN A 137 -20.35 2.27 -6.79
N ILE A 138 -19.64 3.18 -6.10
CA ILE A 138 -18.98 2.92 -4.82
C ILE A 138 -20.06 3.00 -3.74
N ASN A 139 -20.92 1.99 -3.70
CA ASN A 139 -21.76 1.72 -2.53
C ASN A 139 -20.95 1.01 -1.42
N MET A 140 -19.65 1.26 -1.33
CA MET A 140 -18.79 0.65 -0.32
C MET A 140 -17.95 1.72 0.35
N LEU A 141 -18.54 2.21 1.45
CA LEU A 141 -17.90 2.78 2.62
C LEU A 141 -16.37 2.75 2.56
N SER A 142 -15.74 3.91 2.82
CA SER A 142 -14.42 3.99 3.41
C SER A 142 -14.23 2.86 4.45
N PHE A 143 -13.51 1.80 4.11
CA PHE A 143 -13.22 0.73 5.04
C PHE A 143 -12.20 1.26 6.04
N ILE A 144 -12.69 1.74 7.18
CA ILE A 144 -11.86 1.84 8.37
C ILE A 144 -11.70 0.40 8.86
N LEU A 145 -10.50 -0.16 8.69
CA LEU A 145 -10.18 -1.48 9.21
C LEU A 145 -10.25 -1.43 10.74
N TYR A 146 -11.30 -2.01 11.32
CA TYR A 146 -11.43 -2.25 12.76
C TYR A 146 -11.50 -3.76 13.03
N LYS A 147 -10.73 -4.22 14.03
CA LYS A 147 -10.77 -5.53 14.75
C LYS A 147 -10.05 -6.78 14.19
N GLN A 148 -8.99 -7.15 14.92
CA GLN A 148 -8.59 -8.48 15.47
C GLN A 148 -8.35 -9.75 14.63
N ARG A 149 -8.57 -9.80 13.32
CA ARG A 149 -8.00 -10.87 12.47
C ARG A 149 -7.55 -10.30 11.15
N LEU A 150 -6.44 -10.82 10.62
CA LEU A 150 -5.78 -10.35 9.40
C LEU A 150 -6.82 -10.04 8.31
N MET A 151 -7.02 -8.76 8.00
CA MET A 151 -7.85 -8.31 6.88
C MET A 151 -6.90 -7.72 5.84
N MET A 152 -6.59 -8.53 4.83
CA MET A 152 -5.97 -8.04 3.60
C MET A 152 -7.08 -7.54 2.70
N MET A 153 -7.08 -6.23 2.42
CA MET A 153 -8.04 -5.65 1.48
C MET A 153 -7.48 -5.82 0.07
N ILE A 154 -7.93 -6.85 -0.66
CA ILE A 154 -7.82 -6.87 -2.13
C ILE A 154 -9.00 -6.05 -2.66
N LEU A 155 -8.75 -4.99 -3.40
CA LEU A 155 -9.78 -4.42 -4.27
C LEU A 155 -9.84 -5.28 -5.54
N VAL A 156 -10.88 -6.07 -5.75
CA VAL A 156 -11.09 -6.80 -7.01
C VAL A 156 -11.54 -5.80 -8.07
N ILE A 157 -10.73 -5.65 -9.14
CA ILE A 157 -11.13 -4.99 -10.38
C ILE A 157 -11.80 -6.08 -11.24
N SER A 158 -13.08 -5.92 -11.56
CA SER A 158 -13.76 -6.75 -12.56
C SER A 158 -14.18 -5.85 -13.72
N TYR A 159 -13.92 -6.29 -14.95
CA TYR A 159 -14.32 -5.64 -16.19
C TYR A 159 -15.83 -5.76 -16.44
#